data_AF-A0A522CU38-F1
#
_entry.id   AF-A0A522CU38-F1
#
_cell.length_a   1.000
_cell.length_b   1.000
_cell.length_c   1.000
_cell.angle_alpha   90.00
_cell.angle_beta   90.00
_cell.angle_gamma   90.00
#
_symmetry.space_group_name_H-M   'P 1'
#
loop_
_entity.id
_entity.type
_entity.pdbx_description
1 polymer ?
#
loop_
_entity_poly.entity_id
_entity_poly.type
_entity_poly.pdbx_seq_one_letter_code
_entity_poly.pdbx_strand_id
1 'polypeptide(L)'
;MKVSIDGILGSASKISNDRQVEGEGRDRKKRGELRGDSIEIGNRVNSRLDSIQVELRDLQSALTRSQVVRNGIDLLEKDLARGGNEGRQILDSSTFEGKKVLKDFVGDSPTAAILQEKRDQVHSTIREEISRITRLEIEVENIVASNIADGGKTADVLKSVSMALEKAGNDVSAHSALNADTVMRLIK
;
A
#
# COMPACT_ATOMS: atom_id res chain seq x y z
N MET A 1 43.40 43.08 30.14
CA MET A 1 42.57 42.20 29.30
C MET A 1 41.33 41.81 30.11
N LYS A 2 40.14 41.94 29.51
CA LYS A 2 38.82 41.46 29.96
C LYS A 2 38.15 42.18 31.15
N VAL A 3 37.62 43.35 30.77
CA VAL A 3 36.27 43.87 31.07
C VAL A 3 35.24 42.76 31.36
N SER A 4 34.24 42.84 32.24
CA SER A 4 33.83 43.75 33.33
C SER A 4 32.45 43.25 33.80
N ILE A 5 32.15 43.36 35.11
CA ILE A 5 30.96 44.01 35.70
C ILE A 5 29.60 43.39 35.28
N ASP A 6 28.72 42.88 36.12
CA ASP A 6 28.34 43.16 37.51
C ASP A 6 27.25 42.12 37.84
N GLY A 7 27.08 41.58 39.05
CA GLY A 7 26.71 42.39 40.22
C GLY A 7 25.32 42.96 40.00
N ILE A 8 24.23 42.33 40.43
CA ILE A 8 23.37 42.84 41.52
C ILE A 8 22.04 42.10 41.30
N LEU A 9 21.82 41.00 42.01
CA LEU A 9 21.03 40.96 43.24
C LEU A 9 19.57 41.42 43.05
N GLY A 10 18.66 40.44 43.17
CA GLY A 10 17.63 40.50 44.20
C GLY A 10 16.31 41.22 43.87
N SER A 11 15.25 40.40 43.80
CA SER A 11 13.92 40.65 44.36
C SER A 11 13.11 41.88 43.86
N ALA A 12 12.07 41.63 43.06
CA ALA A 12 10.89 42.49 43.02
C ALA A 12 9.62 41.66 42.75
N SER A 13 8.82 41.58 43.80
CA SER A 13 7.45 41.12 43.90
C SER A 13 6.46 41.89 43.00
N LYS A 14 5.39 41.20 42.58
CA LYS A 14 4.03 41.69 42.27
C LYS A 14 3.91 43.08 41.62
N ILE A 15 3.56 43.09 40.34
CA ILE A 15 2.81 44.19 39.72
C ILE A 15 1.54 43.59 39.11
N SER A 16 0.43 43.76 39.81
CA SER A 16 -0.90 43.82 39.22
C SER A 16 -1.11 45.25 38.73
N ASN A 17 -1.36 45.45 37.43
CA ASN A 17 -2.30 46.48 37.03
C ASN A 17 -2.83 46.21 35.62
N ASP A 18 -4.15 46.17 35.54
CA ASP A 18 -4.93 46.29 34.32
C ASP A 18 -4.47 47.51 33.51
N ARG A 19 -4.13 47.27 32.26
CA ARG A 19 -4.30 48.26 31.20
C ARG A 19 -5.00 47.57 30.05
N GLN A 20 -6.30 47.85 29.95
CA GLN A 20 -7.03 47.82 28.71
C GLN A 20 -6.16 48.46 27.62
N VAL A 21 -5.73 47.65 26.67
CA VAL A 21 -5.53 48.08 25.29
C VAL A 21 -6.40 47.15 24.48
N GLU A 22 -7.60 47.64 24.17
CA GLU A 22 -8.45 47.09 23.14
C GLU A 22 -7.68 47.08 21.81
N GLY A 23 -7.85 45.99 21.05
CA GLY A 23 -7.40 45.87 19.67
C GLY A 23 -6.17 44.99 19.51
N GLU A 24 -6.27 43.97 18.65
CA GLU A 24 -5.16 43.14 18.15
C GLU A 24 -4.69 41.97 19.04
N GLY A 25 -5.49 40.91 19.15
CA GLY A 25 -5.01 39.69 19.83
C GLY A 25 -5.69 38.36 19.50
N ARG A 26 -6.71 38.30 18.65
CA ARG A 26 -7.37 37.01 18.32
C ARG A 26 -6.71 36.22 17.19
N ASP A 27 -5.92 36.86 16.33
CA ASP A 27 -5.33 36.18 15.16
C ASP A 27 -4.02 35.44 15.43
N ARG A 28 -3.22 35.85 16.42
CA ARG A 28 -1.93 35.19 16.67
C ARG A 28 -2.05 33.84 17.38
N LYS A 29 -3.05 33.64 18.26
CA LYS A 29 -3.31 32.33 18.89
C LYS A 29 -3.89 31.31 17.91
N LYS A 30 -4.87 31.70 17.10
CA LYS A 30 -5.44 30.84 16.05
C LYS A 30 -4.41 30.41 15.00
N ARG A 31 -3.49 31.31 14.60
CA ARG A 31 -2.41 30.95 13.66
C ARG A 31 -1.41 29.93 14.21
N GLY A 32 -1.20 29.89 15.53
CA GLY A 32 -0.31 28.93 16.18
C GLY A 32 -0.92 27.52 16.21
N GLU A 33 -2.19 27.41 16.60
CA GLU A 33 -2.94 26.14 16.61
C GLU A 33 -3.12 25.58 15.19
N LEU A 34 -3.54 26.41 14.22
CA LEU A 34 -3.70 25.99 12.82
C LEU A 34 -2.39 25.49 12.18
N ARG A 35 -1.24 26.06 12.58
CA ARG A 35 0.08 25.61 12.12
C ARG A 35 0.49 24.29 12.77
N GLY A 36 0.19 24.10 14.06
CA GLY A 36 0.41 22.83 14.76
C GLY A 36 -0.38 21.69 14.14
N ASP A 37 -1.68 21.91 13.90
CA ASP A 37 -2.58 20.93 13.28
C ASP A 37 -2.11 20.55 11.87
N SER A 38 -1.65 21.52 11.08
CA SER A 38 -1.13 21.26 9.72
C SER A 38 0.12 20.39 9.74
N ILE A 39 1.02 20.58 10.72
CA ILE A 39 2.24 19.77 10.87
C ILE A 39 1.89 18.35 11.34
N GLU A 40 0.97 18.21 12.29
CA GLU A 40 0.51 16.89 12.75
C GLU A 40 -0.18 16.10 11.63
N ILE A 41 -1.05 16.75 10.86
CA ILE A 41 -1.73 16.12 9.73
C ILE A 41 -0.69 15.69 8.67
N GLY A 42 0.27 16.56 8.31
CA GLY A 42 1.33 16.23 7.37
C GLY A 42 2.18 15.01 7.81
N ASN A 43 2.52 14.92 9.10
CA ASN A 43 3.24 13.76 9.65
C ASN A 43 2.42 12.47 9.60
N ARG A 44 1.11 12.53 9.89
CA ARG A 44 0.22 11.37 9.79
C ARG A 44 0.07 10.91 8.33
N VAL A 45 -0.06 11.84 7.40
CA VAL A 45 -0.15 11.52 5.97
C VAL A 45 1.13 10.91 5.45
N ASN A 46 2.30 11.46 5.81
CA ASN A 46 3.59 10.85 5.47
C ASN A 46 3.72 9.42 6.02
N SER A 47 3.34 9.21 7.28
CA SER A 47 3.36 7.87 7.89
C SER A 47 2.40 6.90 7.18
N ARG A 48 1.25 7.40 6.71
CA ARG A 48 0.31 6.59 5.93
C ARG A 48 0.87 6.27 4.55
N LEU A 49 1.50 7.22 3.86
CA LEU A 49 2.17 6.97 2.58
C LEU A 49 3.27 5.92 2.70
N ASP A 50 4.09 5.97 3.75
CA ASP A 50 5.10 4.95 4.02
C ASP A 50 4.46 3.57 4.25
N SER A 51 3.33 3.53 4.99
CA SER A 51 2.58 2.29 5.20
C SER A 51 1.98 1.73 3.91
N ILE A 52 1.46 2.60 3.03
CA ILE A 52 0.93 2.22 1.70
C ILE A 52 2.05 1.60 0.85
N GLN A 53 3.27 2.15 0.89
CA GLN A 53 4.40 1.57 0.16
C GLN A 53 4.76 0.16 0.64
N VAL A 54 4.73 -0.07 1.95
CA VAL A 54 4.98 -1.41 2.52
C VAL A 54 3.87 -2.36 2.09
N GLU A 55 2.60 -1.97 2.24
CA GLU A 55 1.45 -2.78 1.83
C GLU A 55 1.49 -3.10 0.34
N LEU A 56 1.88 -2.15 -0.51
CA LEU A 56 2.04 -2.37 -1.95
C LEU A 56 3.11 -3.41 -2.26
N ARG A 57 4.27 -3.35 -1.59
CA ARG A 57 5.35 -4.34 -1.77
C ARG A 57 4.89 -5.74 -1.36
N ASP A 58 4.17 -5.85 -0.25
CA ASP A 58 3.62 -7.11 0.22
C ASP A 58 2.59 -7.68 -0.78
N LEU A 59 1.70 -6.83 -1.31
CA LEU A 59 0.73 -7.21 -2.33
C LEU A 59 1.41 -7.64 -3.64
N GLN A 60 2.47 -6.96 -4.06
CA GLN A 60 3.25 -7.35 -5.25
C GLN A 60 3.96 -8.69 -5.07
N SER A 61 4.51 -8.95 -3.87
CA SER A 61 5.13 -10.24 -3.54
C SER A 61 4.08 -11.37 -3.54
N ALA A 62 2.93 -11.12 -2.90
CA ALA A 62 1.81 -12.06 -2.87
C ALA A 62 1.27 -12.37 -4.27
N LEU A 63 1.08 -11.33 -5.10
CA LEU A 63 0.63 -11.48 -6.49
C LEU A 63 1.63 -12.28 -7.33
N THR A 64 2.92 -11.99 -7.20
CA THR A 64 3.96 -12.73 -7.93
C THR A 64 3.96 -14.20 -7.52
N ARG A 65 3.80 -14.49 -6.22
CA ARG A 65 3.66 -15.87 -5.73
C ARG A 65 2.42 -16.55 -6.32
N SER A 66 1.26 -15.88 -6.27
CA SER A 66 0.00 -16.39 -6.81
C SER A 66 0.10 -16.66 -8.32
N GLN A 67 0.82 -15.83 -9.07
CA GLN A 67 1.10 -16.03 -10.50
C GLN A 67 1.99 -17.25 -10.75
N VAL A 68 3.06 -17.46 -9.95
CA VAL A 68 3.89 -18.66 -10.05
C VAL A 68 3.06 -19.92 -9.82
N VAL A 69 2.18 -19.90 -8.80
CA VAL A 69 1.28 -21.02 -8.53
C VAL A 69 0.31 -21.24 -9.68
N ARG A 70 -0.34 -20.18 -10.20
CA ARG A 70 -1.25 -20.27 -11.35
C ARG A 70 -0.58 -20.91 -12.57
N ASN A 71 0.59 -20.40 -12.95
CA ASN A 71 1.36 -20.94 -14.07
C ASN A 71 1.74 -22.41 -13.84
N GLY A 72 2.09 -22.75 -12.60
CA GLY A 72 2.36 -24.13 -12.20
C GLY A 72 1.15 -25.05 -12.35
N ILE A 73 -0.04 -24.61 -11.95
CA ILE A 73 -1.29 -25.36 -12.14
C ILE A 73 -1.57 -25.55 -13.64
N ASP A 74 -1.41 -24.50 -14.45
CA ASP A 74 -1.61 -24.58 -15.91
C ASP A 74 -0.65 -25.59 -16.57
N LEU A 75 0.60 -25.69 -16.08
CA LEU A 75 1.57 -26.68 -16.53
C LEU A 75 1.17 -28.10 -16.10
N LEU A 76 0.75 -28.28 -14.85
CA LEU A 76 0.31 -29.58 -14.33
C LEU A 76 -0.92 -30.12 -15.06
N GLU A 77 -1.90 -29.27 -15.38
CA GLU A 77 -3.05 -29.68 -16.16
C GLU A 77 -2.67 -30.10 -17.59
N LYS A 78 -1.76 -29.35 -18.23
CA LYS A 78 -1.24 -29.70 -19.56
C LYS A 78 -0.46 -31.01 -19.52
N ASP A 79 0.33 -31.27 -18.48
CA ASP A 79 1.05 -32.53 -18.29
C ASP A 79 0.09 -33.71 -18.06
N LEU A 80 -0.92 -33.55 -17.20
CA LEU A 80 -1.96 -34.56 -16.97
C LEU A 80 -2.70 -34.90 -18.26
N ALA A 81 -3.04 -33.90 -19.08
CA ALA A 81 -3.68 -34.12 -20.38
C ALA A 81 -2.78 -34.88 -21.39
N ARG A 82 -1.45 -34.85 -21.19
CA ARG A 82 -0.45 -35.54 -22.03
C ARG A 82 0.04 -36.87 -21.45
N GLY A 83 -0.50 -37.31 -20.31
CA GLY A 83 -0.15 -38.59 -19.68
C GLY A 83 0.68 -38.51 -18.40
N GLY A 84 1.02 -37.31 -17.91
CA GLY A 84 1.46 -37.11 -16.51
C GLY A 84 2.92 -37.46 -16.21
N ASN A 85 3.85 -37.23 -17.15
CA ASN A 85 5.26 -37.64 -16.98
C ASN A 85 6.13 -36.55 -16.33
N GLU A 86 5.73 -35.28 -16.43
CA GLU A 86 6.55 -34.13 -16.00
C GLU A 86 6.12 -33.56 -14.64
N GLY A 87 5.03 -34.06 -14.04
CA GLY A 87 4.41 -33.48 -12.83
C GLY A 87 5.39 -33.22 -11.67
N ARG A 88 6.32 -34.15 -11.37
CA ARG A 88 7.33 -33.93 -10.33
C ARG A 88 8.29 -32.79 -10.65
N GLN A 89 8.73 -32.69 -11.90
CA GLN A 89 9.62 -31.62 -12.35
C GLN A 89 8.91 -30.26 -12.27
N ILE A 90 7.64 -30.22 -12.65
CA ILE A 90 6.82 -28.99 -12.57
C ILE A 90 6.71 -28.54 -11.10
N LEU A 91 6.31 -29.44 -10.19
CA LEU A 91 6.23 -29.16 -8.75
C LEU A 91 7.54 -28.64 -8.14
N ASP A 92 8.69 -29.19 -8.58
CA ASP A 92 9.99 -28.81 -8.06
C ASP A 92 10.55 -27.51 -8.66
N SER A 93 10.20 -27.21 -9.91
CA SER A 93 10.65 -26.00 -10.63
C SER A 93 9.88 -24.73 -10.25
N SER A 94 8.60 -24.86 -9.85
CA SER A 94 7.74 -23.75 -9.46
C SER A 94 8.09 -23.22 -8.07
N THR A 95 9.13 -22.38 -8.03
CA THR A 95 9.66 -21.79 -6.80
C THR A 95 9.44 -20.29 -6.72
N PHE A 96 9.29 -19.78 -5.50
CA PHE A 96 9.26 -18.35 -5.19
C PHE A 96 10.01 -18.13 -3.87
N GLU A 97 10.96 -17.19 -3.86
CA GLU A 97 11.83 -16.94 -2.69
C GLU A 97 12.51 -18.21 -2.14
N GLY A 98 12.92 -19.11 -3.05
CA GLY A 98 13.58 -20.37 -2.70
C GLY A 98 12.66 -21.46 -2.13
N LYS A 99 11.35 -21.22 -2.04
CA LYS A 99 10.35 -22.18 -1.56
C LYS A 99 9.57 -22.80 -2.73
N LYS A 100 9.20 -24.07 -2.61
CA LYS A 100 8.42 -24.82 -3.61
C LYS A 100 6.93 -24.50 -3.50
N VAL A 101 6.57 -23.27 -3.85
CA VAL A 101 5.23 -22.72 -3.60
C VAL A 101 4.10 -23.47 -4.29
N LEU A 102 4.32 -24.04 -5.48
CA LEU A 102 3.30 -24.86 -6.14
C LEU A 102 3.04 -26.14 -5.35
N LYS A 103 4.12 -26.84 -4.99
CA LYS A 103 4.06 -28.08 -4.21
C LYS A 103 3.39 -27.86 -2.86
N ASP A 104 3.72 -26.78 -2.16
CA ASP A 104 3.10 -26.41 -0.89
C ASP A 104 1.59 -26.09 -1.05
N PHE A 105 1.17 -25.63 -2.24
CA PHE A 105 -0.20 -25.22 -2.52
C PHE A 105 -1.11 -26.38 -2.98
N VAL A 106 -0.61 -27.26 -3.86
CA VAL A 106 -1.40 -28.35 -4.46
C VAL A 106 -1.10 -29.74 -3.89
N GLY A 107 0.00 -29.90 -3.14
CA GLY A 107 0.46 -31.15 -2.57
C GLY A 107 1.37 -31.99 -3.49
N ASP A 108 1.75 -33.18 -3.02
CA ASP A 108 2.71 -34.08 -3.69
C ASP A 108 2.15 -34.84 -4.91
N SER A 109 0.84 -35.01 -4.99
CA SER A 109 0.18 -35.82 -6.05
C SER A 109 -1.20 -35.24 -6.37
N PRO A 110 -1.25 -34.07 -7.04
CA PRO A 110 -2.50 -33.41 -7.35
C PRO A 110 -3.28 -34.16 -8.44
N THR A 111 -4.58 -34.35 -8.22
CA THR A 111 -5.51 -34.87 -9.22
C THR A 111 -6.11 -33.72 -10.03
N ALA A 112 -6.73 -34.02 -11.18
CA ALA A 112 -7.40 -32.98 -11.99
C ALA A 112 -8.46 -32.20 -11.21
N ALA A 113 -9.20 -32.87 -10.31
CA ALA A 113 -10.18 -32.20 -9.45
C ALA A 113 -9.52 -31.22 -8.46
N ILE A 114 -8.40 -31.63 -7.84
CA ILE A 114 -7.64 -30.77 -6.93
C ILE A 114 -7.08 -29.56 -7.68
N LEU A 115 -6.53 -29.76 -8.89
CA LEU A 115 -6.00 -28.65 -9.69
C LEU A 115 -7.07 -27.62 -10.04
N GLN A 116 -8.27 -28.08 -10.39
CA GLN A 116 -9.38 -27.17 -10.70
C GLN A 116 -9.82 -26.36 -9.46
N GLU A 117 -9.99 -27.00 -8.31
CA GLU A 117 -10.30 -26.32 -7.05
C GLU A 117 -9.21 -25.29 -6.69
N LYS A 118 -7.94 -25.69 -6.83
CA LYS A 118 -6.79 -24.84 -6.52
C LYS A 118 -6.65 -23.69 -7.51
N ARG A 119 -7.00 -23.88 -8.78
CA ARG A 119 -7.08 -22.80 -9.77
C ARG A 119 -8.10 -21.75 -9.34
N ASP A 120 -9.30 -22.17 -8.97
CA ASP A 120 -10.37 -21.26 -8.54
C ASP A 120 -9.94 -20.48 -7.29
N GLN A 121 -9.28 -21.16 -6.34
CA GLN A 121 -8.72 -20.54 -5.14
C GLN A 121 -7.66 -19.47 -5.48
N VAL A 122 -6.72 -19.78 -6.38
CA VAL A 122 -5.69 -18.82 -6.82
C VAL A 122 -6.30 -17.65 -7.58
N HIS A 123 -7.32 -17.88 -8.40
CA HIS A 123 -8.05 -16.82 -9.11
C HIS A 123 -8.75 -15.86 -8.13
N SER A 124 -9.37 -16.38 -7.07
CA SER A 124 -9.95 -15.54 -6.01
C SER A 124 -8.89 -14.71 -5.33
N THR A 125 -7.76 -15.34 -4.98
CA THR A 125 -6.63 -14.67 -4.29
C THR A 125 -6.09 -13.51 -5.12
N ILE A 126 -5.81 -13.73 -6.40
CA ILE A 126 -5.35 -12.69 -7.34
C ILE A 126 -6.36 -11.54 -7.43
N ARG A 127 -7.66 -11.85 -7.53
CA ARG A 127 -8.72 -10.82 -7.60
C ARG A 127 -8.77 -9.98 -6.32
N GLU A 128 -8.63 -10.61 -5.16
CA GLU A 128 -8.60 -9.92 -3.87
C GLU A 128 -7.38 -9.00 -3.74
N GLU A 129 -6.20 -9.48 -4.14
CA GLU A 129 -4.96 -8.69 -4.17
C GLU A 129 -5.11 -7.46 -5.05
N ILE A 130 -5.60 -7.61 -6.28
CA ILE A 130 -5.86 -6.49 -7.20
C ILE A 130 -6.85 -5.50 -6.58
N SER A 131 -7.93 -6.00 -5.99
CA SER A 131 -8.92 -5.15 -5.32
C SER A 131 -8.34 -4.37 -4.13
N ARG A 132 -7.27 -4.87 -3.49
CA ARG A 132 -6.54 -4.12 -2.46
C ARG A 132 -5.65 -3.05 -3.09
N ILE A 133 -4.93 -3.38 -4.17
CA ILE A 133 -4.10 -2.40 -4.88
C ILE A 133 -4.96 -1.24 -5.41
N THR A 134 -6.15 -1.51 -5.98
CA THR A 134 -7.09 -0.47 -6.43
C THR A 134 -7.56 0.42 -5.28
N ARG A 135 -7.78 -0.15 -4.08
CA ARG A 135 -8.13 0.65 -2.90
C ARG A 135 -7.00 1.57 -2.47
N LEU A 136 -5.75 1.09 -2.54
CA LEU A 136 -4.58 1.93 -2.27
C LEU A 136 -4.44 3.06 -3.30
N GLU A 137 -4.76 2.82 -4.58
CA GLU A 137 -4.72 3.85 -5.61
C GLU A 137 -5.68 4.99 -5.28
N ILE A 138 -6.95 4.65 -5.03
CA ILE A 138 -7.99 5.61 -4.66
C ILE A 138 -7.59 6.38 -3.39
N GLU A 139 -7.00 5.71 -2.41
CA GLU A 139 -6.54 6.36 -1.19
C GLU A 139 -5.43 7.39 -1.47
N VAL A 140 -4.45 7.05 -2.30
CA VAL A 140 -3.37 7.96 -2.66
C VAL A 140 -3.89 9.13 -3.49
N GLU A 141 -4.80 8.88 -4.44
CA GLU A 141 -5.47 9.94 -5.22
C GLU A 141 -6.22 10.92 -4.31
N ASN A 142 -6.92 10.43 -3.28
CA ASN A 142 -7.59 11.28 -2.30
C ASN A 142 -6.60 12.13 -1.49
N ILE A 143 -5.44 11.59 -1.14
CA ILE A 143 -4.36 12.33 -0.46
C ILE A 143 -3.82 13.45 -1.38
N VAL A 144 -3.58 13.14 -2.67
CA VAL A 144 -3.18 14.14 -3.68
C VAL A 144 -4.23 15.24 -3.79
N ALA A 145 -5.50 14.87 -3.96
CA ALA A 145 -6.61 15.80 -4.13
C ALA A 145 -6.79 16.73 -2.92
N SER A 146 -6.46 16.24 -1.72
CA SER A 146 -6.56 17.03 -0.49
C SER A 146 -5.41 18.04 -0.32
N ASN A 147 -4.33 17.97 -1.12
CA ASN A 147 -3.14 18.82 -1.04
C ASN A 147 -2.51 18.87 0.37
N ILE A 148 -2.63 17.77 1.12
CA ILE A 148 -2.20 17.65 2.53
C ILE A 148 -0.75 17.17 2.65
N ALA A 149 -0.26 16.46 1.63
CA ALA A 149 1.05 15.82 1.61
C ALA A 149 2.11 16.64 0.88
N ASP A 150 3.39 16.32 1.15
CA ASP A 150 4.50 16.80 0.33
C ASP A 150 4.41 16.20 -1.09
N GLY A 151 4.30 17.07 -2.10
CA GLY A 151 3.89 16.69 -3.46
C GLY A 151 4.79 15.66 -4.15
N GLY A 152 6.07 15.59 -3.78
CA GLY A 152 7.03 14.64 -4.35
C GLY A 152 6.74 13.18 -3.94
N LYS A 153 6.58 12.92 -2.64
CA LYS A 153 6.37 11.56 -2.13
C LYS A 153 5.05 10.96 -2.59
N THR A 154 3.99 11.75 -2.61
CA THR A 154 2.66 11.27 -3.03
C THR A 154 2.63 10.88 -4.50
N ALA A 155 3.32 11.63 -5.37
CA ALA A 155 3.44 11.31 -6.78
C ALA A 155 4.21 9.99 -7.01
N ASP A 156 5.28 9.74 -6.24
CA ASP A 156 6.05 8.49 -6.32
C ASP A 156 5.22 7.28 -5.87
N VAL A 157 4.43 7.44 -4.79
CA VAL A 157 3.53 6.38 -4.31
C VAL A 157 2.44 6.10 -5.35
N LEU A 158 1.79 7.14 -5.88
CA LEU A 158 0.75 7.00 -6.89
C LEU A 158 1.27 6.25 -8.12
N LYS A 159 2.42 6.68 -8.64
CA LYS A 159 3.08 6.00 -9.76
C LYS A 159 3.37 4.54 -9.46
N SER A 160 3.86 4.23 -8.27
CA SER A 160 4.17 2.85 -7.87
C SER A 160 2.91 1.98 -7.82
N VAL A 161 1.81 2.52 -7.29
CA VAL A 161 0.52 1.82 -7.21
C VAL A 161 -0.07 1.61 -8.62
N SER A 162 -0.11 2.65 -9.45
CA SER A 162 -0.63 2.53 -10.83
C SER A 162 0.20 1.55 -11.66
N MET A 163 1.54 1.55 -11.55
CA MET A 163 2.39 0.55 -12.19
C MET A 163 2.09 -0.88 -11.72
N ALA A 164 1.78 -1.07 -10.43
CA ALA A 164 1.40 -2.38 -9.90
C ALA A 164 0.07 -2.85 -10.50
N LEU A 165 -0.90 -1.95 -10.67
CA LEU A 165 -2.18 -2.24 -11.31
C LEU A 165 -2.05 -2.54 -12.79
N GLU A 166 -1.25 -1.78 -13.54
CA GLU A 166 -1.01 -2.06 -14.96
C GLU A 166 -0.41 -3.45 -15.15
N LYS A 167 0.58 -3.80 -14.31
CA LYS A 167 1.20 -5.13 -14.33
C LYS A 167 0.18 -6.23 -13.99
N ALA A 168 -0.65 -6.02 -12.98
CA ALA A 168 -1.66 -7.00 -12.58
C ALA A 168 -2.82 -7.11 -13.58
N GLY A 169 -3.25 -5.99 -14.16
CA GLY A 169 -4.36 -5.88 -15.10
C GLY A 169 -4.07 -6.50 -16.46
N ASN A 170 -2.83 -6.39 -16.95
CA ASN A 170 -2.41 -7.08 -18.17
C ASN A 170 -2.45 -8.61 -18.02
N ASP A 171 -2.20 -9.15 -16.82
CA ASP A 171 -2.23 -10.60 -16.55
C ASP A 171 -3.64 -11.16 -16.23
N VAL A 172 -4.57 -10.30 -15.77
CA VAL A 172 -5.99 -10.66 -15.58
C VAL A 172 -6.80 -10.53 -16.86
N SER A 173 -6.45 -9.56 -17.72
CA SER A 173 -7.08 -9.40 -19.05
C SER A 173 -6.88 -10.63 -19.95
N ALA A 174 -5.86 -11.46 -19.67
CA ALA A 174 -5.67 -12.74 -20.35
C ALA A 174 -6.71 -13.81 -19.95
N HIS A 175 -7.42 -13.69 -18.82
CA HIS A 175 -8.29 -14.76 -18.30
C HIS A 175 -9.58 -14.33 -17.57
N SER A 176 -10.04 -13.09 -17.68
CA SER A 176 -11.38 -12.75 -17.19
C SER A 176 -12.09 -11.78 -18.13
N ALA A 177 -13.24 -12.24 -18.64
CA ALA A 177 -14.38 -11.39 -18.94
C ALA A 177 -14.77 -10.64 -17.65
N LEU A 178 -13.99 -9.62 -17.29
CA LEU A 178 -14.40 -8.59 -16.35
C LEU A 178 -15.54 -7.88 -17.06
N ASN A 179 -16.76 -8.32 -16.72
CA ASN A 179 -17.99 -7.70 -17.16
C ASN A 179 -17.88 -6.21 -16.82
N ALA A 180 -17.81 -5.36 -17.85
CA ALA A 180 -17.53 -3.93 -17.74
C ALA A 180 -18.46 -3.22 -16.73
N ASP A 181 -19.63 -3.81 -16.47
CA ASP A 181 -20.58 -3.41 -15.45
C ASP A 181 -20.05 -3.40 -14.01
N THR A 182 -19.06 -4.25 -13.67
CA THR A 182 -18.49 -4.29 -12.31
C THR A 182 -17.51 -3.14 -12.09
N VAL A 183 -16.78 -2.74 -13.15
CA VAL A 183 -15.89 -1.57 -13.14
C VAL A 183 -16.70 -0.28 -13.06
N MET A 184 -17.84 -0.20 -13.75
CA MET A 184 -18.75 0.94 -13.69
C MET A 184 -19.40 1.15 -12.31
N ARG A 185 -19.61 0.07 -11.53
CA ARG A 185 -20.30 0.15 -10.24
C ARG A 185 -19.43 0.63 -9.08
N LEU A 186 -18.11 0.68 -9.26
CA LEU A 186 -17.15 1.21 -8.29
C LEU A 186 -16.94 2.73 -8.43
N ILE A 187 -17.54 3.38 -9.44
CA ILE A 187 -17.47 4.83 -9.70
C ILE A 187 -18.82 5.52 -9.39
N LYS A 188 -19.46 5.20 -8.25
CA LYS A 188 -20.64 5.95 -7.78
C LYS A 188 -20.54 6.32 -6.31
#